data_AF-A0A183EM46-F1
#
_entry.id   AF-A0A183EM46-F1
#
_cell.length_a   1.000
_cell.length_b   1.000
_cell.length_c   1.000
_cell.angle_alpha   90.00
_cell.angle_beta   90.00
_cell.angle_gamma   90.00
#
_symmetry.space_group_name_H-M   'P 1'
#
loop_
_entity.id
_entity.type
_entity.pdbx_description
1 polymer ?
#
loop_
_entity_poly.entity_id
_entity_poly.type
_entity_poly.pdbx_seq_one_letter_code
_entity_poly.pdbx_strand_id
1 'polypeptide(L)'
;MAVNGFYVVQGEANAVVALLKKAHRGAWPHQQQHVQLGHSLLDETDPLLRNFADLRDVFSSVNDLTDMNPNTFLSPFLDVIRSDQTNGPVTAQALSSVAKF
;
A
#
# COMPACT_ATOMS: atom_id res chain seq x y z
N MET A 1 -11.81 2.14 -24.00
CA MET A 1 -10.80 1.30 -23.34
C MET A 1 -11.31 0.99 -21.95
N ALA A 2 -11.57 -0.28 -21.62
CA ALA A 2 -11.87 -0.64 -20.24
C ALA A 2 -10.61 -0.35 -19.41
N VAL A 3 -10.75 0.40 -18.32
CA VAL A 3 -9.68 0.53 -17.33
C VAL A 3 -9.43 -0.86 -16.75
N ASN A 4 -8.20 -1.38 -16.90
CA ASN A 4 -7.84 -2.65 -16.31
C ASN A 4 -7.82 -2.48 -14.78
N GLY A 5 -8.70 -3.20 -14.07
CA GLY A 5 -8.83 -3.13 -12.61
C GLY A 5 -7.50 -3.36 -11.88
N PHE A 6 -6.58 -4.13 -12.49
CA PHE A 6 -5.22 -4.30 -12.00
C PHE A 6 -4.50 -2.96 -11.79
N TYR A 7 -4.54 -2.06 -12.78
CA TYR A 7 -3.88 -0.75 -12.67
C TYR A 7 -4.60 0.19 -11.69
N VAL A 8 -5.91 0.03 -11.50
CA VAL A 8 -6.65 0.78 -10.48
C VAL A 8 -6.13 0.38 -9.10
N VAL A 9 -6.08 -0.91 -8.79
CA VAL A 9 -5.60 -1.40 -7.50
C VAL A 9 -4.14 -1.02 -7.27
N GLN A 10 -3.27 -1.18 -8.28
CA GLN A 10 -1.87 -0.79 -8.18
C GLN A 10 -1.68 0.72 -7.95
N GLY A 11 -2.46 1.55 -8.64
CA GLY A 11 -2.43 3.01 -8.47
C GLY A 11 -2.87 3.43 -7.07
N GLU A 12 -3.97 2.84 -6.57
CA GLU A 12 -4.49 3.09 -5.24
C GLU A 12 -3.52 2.60 -4.14
N ALA A 13 -2.89 1.43 -4.31
CA ALA A 13 -1.87 0.92 -3.39
C ALA A 13 -0.68 1.87 -3.27
N ASN A 14 -0.17 2.37 -4.41
CA ASN A 14 0.93 3.33 -4.43
C ASN A 14 0.56 4.65 -3.73
N ALA A 15 -0.68 5.12 -3.86
CA ALA A 15 -1.15 6.33 -3.19
C ALA A 15 -1.16 6.16 -1.65
N VAL A 16 -1.64 5.01 -1.15
CA VAL A 16 -1.63 4.70 0.29
C VAL A 16 -0.20 4.58 0.82
N VAL A 17 0.68 3.85 0.12
CA VAL A 17 2.11 3.72 0.49
C VAL A 17 2.80 5.07 0.57
N ALA A 18 2.55 5.98 -0.38
CA ALA A 18 3.12 7.31 -0.38
C ALA A 18 2.70 8.13 0.87
N LEU A 19 1.43 8.01 1.27
CA LEU A 19 0.90 8.66 2.47
C LEU A 19 1.44 8.03 3.75
N LEU A 20 1.52 6.69 3.85
CA LEU A 20 2.15 5.99 4.97
C LEU A 20 3.60 6.45 5.16
N LYS A 21 4.41 6.43 4.10
CA LYS A 21 5.80 6.92 4.14
C LYS A 21 5.88 8.39 4.58
N LYS A 22 4.92 9.22 4.15
CA LYS A 22 4.86 10.64 4.58
C LYS A 22 4.51 10.77 6.06
N ALA A 23 3.55 9.98 6.56
CA ALA A 23 3.16 9.98 7.96
C ALA A 23 4.33 9.58 8.88
N HIS A 24 5.09 8.56 8.50
CA HIS A 24 6.26 8.10 9.26
C HIS A 24 7.41 9.11 9.29
N ARG A 25 7.69 9.81 8.17
CA ARG A 25 8.71 10.86 8.11
C ARG A 25 8.43 12.04 9.06
N GLY A 26 7.17 12.35 9.31
CA GLY A 26 6.78 13.39 10.27
C GLY A 26 7.03 13.02 11.73
N ALA A 27 7.12 11.72 12.04
CA ALA A 27 7.32 11.23 13.40
C ALA A 27 8.82 11.09 13.79
N TRP A 28 9.74 10.95 12.82
CA TRP A 28 11.17 10.71 13.08
C TRP A 28 12.07 11.54 12.15
N PRO A 29 12.49 12.76 12.55
CA PRO A 29 13.31 13.64 11.70
C PRO A 29 14.77 13.19 11.49
N HIS A 30 15.23 12.10 12.13
CA HIS A 30 16.66 11.75 12.17
C HIS A 30 17.07 10.47 11.42
N GLN A 31 16.13 9.71 10.83
CA GLN A 31 16.49 8.48 10.11
C GLN A 31 16.73 8.77 8.62
N GLN A 32 17.99 9.08 8.30
CA GLN A 32 18.48 9.22 6.93
C GLN A 32 18.30 7.90 6.18
N GLN A 33 17.74 8.01 4.97
CA GLN A 33 17.33 6.91 4.11
C GLN A 33 18.56 6.23 3.47
N HIS A 34 18.84 4.99 3.85
CA HIS A 34 19.48 4.05 2.92
C HIS A 34 18.37 3.51 2.01
N VAL A 35 18.15 4.19 0.87
CA VAL A 35 17.41 3.61 -0.27
C VAL A 35 18.39 2.70 -0.99
N GLN A 36 18.41 1.44 -0.59
CA GLN A 36 19.05 0.39 -1.38
C GLN A 36 17.94 -0.28 -2.20
N LEU A 37 17.98 -0.07 -3.52
CA LEU A 37 17.31 -0.82 -4.58
C LEU A 37 16.01 -1.55 -4.16
N GLY A 38 14.89 -0.83 -4.17
CA GLY A 38 13.54 -1.41 -4.24
C GLY A 38 12.79 -1.62 -2.94
N HIS A 39 13.48 -1.77 -1.80
CA HIS A 39 12.88 -1.95 -0.46
C HIS A 39 13.49 -0.94 0.51
N SER A 40 12.68 0.00 1.02
CA SER A 40 13.14 0.87 2.10
C SER A 40 13.24 0.05 3.39
N LEU A 41 14.19 0.34 4.29
CA LEU A 41 14.17 -0.22 5.65
C LEU A 41 12.81 -0.01 6.34
N LEU A 42 12.10 1.06 5.98
CA LEU A 42 10.74 1.34 6.45
C LEU A 42 9.73 0.31 5.95
N ASP A 43 9.90 -0.20 4.72
CA ASP A 43 9.00 -1.22 4.16
C ASP A 43 9.16 -2.57 4.87
N GLU A 44 10.32 -2.81 5.49
CA GLU A 44 10.60 -4.04 6.25
C GLU A 44 10.16 -3.95 7.72
N THR A 45 10.22 -2.75 8.33
CA THR A 45 9.91 -2.57 9.76
C THR A 45 8.46 -2.20 10.02
N ASP A 46 7.78 -1.55 9.07
CA ASP A 46 6.38 -1.19 9.21
C ASP A 46 5.48 -2.30 8.65
N PRO A 47 4.61 -2.90 9.47
CA PRO A 47 3.77 -4.01 9.03
C PRO A 47 2.77 -3.62 7.93
N LEU A 48 2.29 -2.37 7.90
CA LEU A 48 1.38 -1.90 6.86
C LEU A 48 2.12 -1.71 5.54
N LEU A 49 3.32 -1.10 5.56
CA LEU A 49 4.15 -0.98 4.35
C LEU A 49 4.57 -2.35 3.83
N ARG A 50 4.89 -3.30 4.72
CA ARG A 50 5.22 -4.68 4.36
C ARG A 50 4.07 -5.37 3.64
N ASN A 51 2.82 -5.22 4.12
CA ASN A 51 1.64 -5.80 3.45
C ASN A 51 1.48 -5.29 2.00
N PHE A 52 1.84 -4.02 1.72
CA PHE A 52 1.84 -3.49 0.35
C PHE A 52 3.04 -3.94 -0.48
N ALA A 53 4.20 -4.18 0.14
CA ALA A 53 5.35 -4.78 -0.54
C ALA A 53 5.02 -6.21 -0.98
N ASP A 54 4.45 -7.02 -0.07
CA ASP A 54 3.98 -8.38 -0.37
C ASP A 54 2.96 -8.38 -1.54
N LEU A 55 2.00 -7.43 -1.53
CA LEU A 55 1.05 -7.28 -2.64
C LEU A 55 1.74 -6.93 -3.98
N ARG A 56 2.77 -6.06 -3.96
CA ARG A 56 3.55 -5.72 -5.15
C ARG A 56 4.24 -6.95 -5.74
N ASP A 57 4.78 -7.80 -4.88
CA ASP A 57 5.47 -9.02 -5.30
C ASP A 57 4.48 -10.03 -5.89
N VAL A 58 3.27 -10.15 -5.31
CA VAL A 58 2.19 -10.93 -5.93
C VAL A 58 1.85 -10.38 -7.31
N PHE A 59 1.66 -9.06 -7.45
CA PHE A 59 1.39 -8.38 -8.73
C PHE A 59 2.47 -8.59 -9.79
N SER A 60 3.72 -8.85 -9.40
CA SER A 60 4.78 -9.18 -10.35
C SER A 60 4.59 -10.54 -11.05
N SER A 61 3.74 -11.41 -10.49
CA SER A 61 3.51 -12.77 -10.95
C SER A 61 2.15 -13.01 -11.62
N VAL A 62 1.24 -12.02 -11.59
CA VAL A 62 -0.12 -12.12 -12.15
C VAL A 62 -0.30 -11.18 -13.34
N ASN A 63 -1.02 -11.63 -14.38
CA ASN A 63 -1.30 -10.83 -15.57
C ASN A 63 -2.71 -10.20 -15.56
N ASP A 64 -3.63 -10.81 -14.82
CA ASP A 64 -5.03 -10.37 -14.70
C ASP A 64 -5.46 -10.37 -13.23
N LEU A 65 -6.22 -9.35 -12.82
CA LEU A 65 -6.75 -9.24 -11.46
C LEU A 65 -7.77 -10.34 -11.16
N THR A 66 -8.47 -10.85 -12.18
CA THR A 66 -9.49 -11.91 -12.05
C THR A 66 -8.90 -13.26 -11.65
N ASP A 67 -7.60 -13.47 -11.87
CA ASP A 67 -6.87 -14.67 -11.46
C ASP A 67 -6.50 -14.66 -9.96
N MET A 68 -6.75 -13.54 -9.26
CA MET A 68 -6.38 -13.36 -7.86
C MET A 68 -7.60 -13.33 -6.94
N ASN A 69 -7.50 -13.97 -5.77
CA ASN A 69 -8.53 -13.84 -4.75
C ASN A 69 -8.66 -12.37 -4.32
N PRO A 70 -9.86 -11.75 -4.36
CA PRO A 70 -10.04 -10.34 -4.01
C PRO A 70 -9.52 -9.95 -2.63
N ASN A 71 -9.57 -10.86 -1.67
CA ASN A 71 -9.02 -10.62 -0.32
C ASN A 71 -7.52 -10.33 -0.35
N THR A 72 -6.79 -10.87 -1.33
CA THR A 72 -5.33 -10.67 -1.48
C THR A 72 -5.01 -9.20 -1.69
N PHE A 73 -5.76 -8.50 -2.54
CA PHE A 73 -5.54 -7.06 -2.75
C PHE A 73 -6.33 -6.17 -1.80
N LEU A 74 -7.45 -6.64 -1.23
CA LEU A 74 -8.24 -5.85 -0.28
C LEU A 74 -7.60 -5.77 1.10
N SER A 75 -7.00 -6.86 1.60
CA SER A 75 -6.50 -6.95 2.98
C SER A 75 -5.56 -5.81 3.37
N PRO A 76 -4.54 -5.43 2.57
CA PRO A 76 -3.64 -4.35 2.94
C PRO A 76 -4.34 -3.00 3.19
N PHE A 77 -5.41 -2.70 2.43
CA PHE A 77 -6.21 -1.49 2.64
C PHE A 77 -7.08 -1.59 3.90
N LEU A 78 -7.68 -2.76 4.15
CA LEU A 78 -8.47 -3.00 5.37
C LEU A 78 -7.59 -2.96 6.63
N ASP A 79 -6.34 -3.37 6.54
CA ASP A 79 -5.37 -3.29 7.63
C ASP A 79 -5.01 -1.85 7.94
N VAL A 80 -4.83 -1.01 6.92
CA VAL A 80 -4.68 0.45 7.08
C VAL A 80 -5.91 1.05 7.75
N ILE A 81 -7.12 0.70 7.30
CA ILE A 81 -8.36 1.27 7.86
C ILE A 81 -8.55 0.91 9.34
N ARG A 82 -8.17 -0.31 9.73
CA ARG A 82 -8.33 -0.81 11.11
C ARG A 82 -7.18 -0.44 12.04
N SER A 83 -6.06 0.02 11.49
CA SER A 83 -4.87 0.34 12.27
C SER A 83 -5.03 1.63 13.07
N ASP A 84 -4.77 1.53 14.37
CA ASP A 84 -4.66 2.66 15.30
C ASP A 84 -3.41 3.53 15.07
N GLN A 85 -2.45 3.04 14.28
CA GLN A 85 -1.22 3.75 13.89
C GLN A 85 -1.41 4.62 12.65
N THR A 86 -2.62 4.68 12.07
CA THR A 86 -2.89 5.48 10.87
C THR A 86 -3.56 6.80 11.21
N ASN A 87 -3.21 7.85 10.46
CA ASN A 87 -3.84 9.16 10.61
C ASN A 87 -4.99 9.34 9.60
N GLY A 88 -5.86 10.31 9.87
CA GLY A 88 -7.06 10.58 9.07
C GLY A 88 -6.83 10.61 7.55
N PRO A 89 -5.81 11.33 7.02
CA PRO A 89 -5.50 11.31 5.59
C PRO A 89 -5.17 9.93 5.01
N VAL A 90 -4.37 9.13 5.72
CA VAL A 90 -4.02 7.77 5.28
C VAL A 90 -5.28 6.88 5.28
N THR A 91 -6.06 6.90 6.36
CA THR A 91 -7.31 6.14 6.48
C THR A 91 -8.32 6.55 5.41
N ALA A 92 -8.48 7.84 5.14
CA ALA A 92 -9.38 8.37 4.13
C ALA A 92 -8.98 7.91 2.71
N GLN A 93 -7.69 7.89 2.40
CA GLN A 93 -7.20 7.35 1.13
C GLN A 93 -7.56 5.86 1.00
N ALA A 94 -7.29 5.05 2.02
CA ALA A 94 -7.58 3.62 1.99
C ALA A 94 -9.10 3.33 1.85
N LEU A 95 -9.95 4.07 2.56
CA LEU A 95 -11.41 4.00 2.39
C LEU A 95 -11.84 4.34 0.96
N SER A 96 -11.27 5.42 0.40
CA SER A 96 -11.54 5.82 -0.99
C SER A 96 -11.09 4.76 -1.99
N SER A 97 -9.95 4.11 -1.75
CA SER A 97 -9.45 3.01 -2.58
C SER A 97 -10.40 1.82 -2.58
N VAL A 98 -10.83 1.35 -1.39
CA VAL A 98 -11.76 0.22 -1.26
C VAL A 98 -13.08 0.48 -1.98
N ALA A 99 -13.58 1.72 -1.98
CA ALA A 99 -14.80 2.10 -2.69
C ALA A 99 -14.69 2.06 -4.23
N LYS A 100 -13.47 1.96 -4.79
CA LYS A 100 -13.22 1.92 -6.24
C LYS A 100 -13.03 0.51 -6.79
N PHE A 101 -12.88 -0.49 -5.92
CA PHE A 101 -12.67 -1.89 -6.29
C PHE A 101 -14.00 -2.61 -6.43
#